data_AF-A0A1G8EW05-F1
#
_entry.id   AF-A0A1G8EW05-F1
#
_cell.length_a   1.000
_cell.length_b   1.000
_cell.length_c   1.000
_cell.angle_alpha   90.00
_cell.angle_beta   90.00
_cell.angle_gamma   90.00
#
_symmetry.space_group_name_H-M   'P 1'
#
loop_
_entity.id
_entity.type
_entity.pdbx_description
1 polymer ?
#
loop_
_entity_poly.entity_id
_entity_poly.type
_entity_poly.pdbx_seq_one_letter_code
_entity_poly.pdbx_strand_id
1 'polypeptide(L)'
;MNFTSMREALTSLSRSNVGVASAVLLSMLASIALWTVFPNIDDENHLLEWLQALFLALACTVHGVRAWQETDRQSLRFLMHAGLCALLFGFLLRELDIDQFGTAPVWAQLEKALRVLELLILIRILIFFAPRARKVFAHAGLIFSMRITILTAIGGLLMVAGWPFDKKVFHGMPDAYALLGEEVFELGAYLLLFLASLSDSSAAARISLAPKKKPA
;
A
#
# COMPACT_ATOMS: atom_id res chain seq x y z
N MET A 1 10.32 14.51 -21.87
CA MET A 1 10.95 13.80 -20.72
C MET A 1 10.88 12.31 -21.04
N ASN A 2 12.00 11.58 -21.02
CA ASN A 2 12.05 10.21 -21.51
C ASN A 2 11.55 9.23 -20.42
N PHE A 3 10.80 8.18 -20.78
CA PHE A 3 10.28 7.20 -19.80
C PHE A 3 11.38 6.56 -18.94
N THR A 4 12.58 6.40 -19.51
CA THR A 4 13.78 5.92 -18.81
C THR A 4 14.22 6.87 -17.69
N SER A 5 14.22 8.19 -17.90
CA SER A 5 14.64 9.16 -16.87
C SER A 5 13.65 9.23 -15.70
N MET A 6 12.35 9.08 -15.97
CA MET A 6 11.32 9.06 -14.92
C MET A 6 11.42 7.82 -14.04
N ARG A 7 11.66 6.65 -14.66
CA ARG A 7 11.87 5.40 -13.94
C ARG A 7 13.10 5.48 -13.02
N GLU A 8 14.21 6.01 -13.53
CA GLU A 8 15.44 6.18 -12.75
C GLU A 8 15.24 7.13 -11.57
N ALA A 9 14.58 8.27 -11.78
CA ALA A 9 14.24 9.22 -10.72
C ALA A 9 13.41 8.58 -9.61
N LEU A 10 12.36 7.82 -9.95
CA LEU A 10 11.51 7.13 -8.98
C LEU A 10 12.29 6.08 -8.18
N THR A 11 13.17 5.32 -8.84
CA THR A 11 14.02 4.34 -8.15
C THR A 11 15.11 4.99 -7.30
N SER A 12 15.60 6.17 -7.68
CA SER A 12 16.56 6.94 -6.88
C SER A 12 15.87 7.52 -5.65
N LEU A 13 14.67 8.08 -5.83
CA LEU A 13 13.83 8.58 -4.75
C LEU A 13 13.52 7.47 -3.74
N SER A 14 13.09 6.30 -4.21
CA SER A 14 12.79 5.15 -3.35
C SER A 14 14.02 4.59 -2.63
N ARG A 15 15.26 4.97 -3.00
CA ARG A 15 16.51 4.60 -2.33
C ARG A 15 17.05 5.68 -1.39
N SER A 16 16.57 6.91 -1.45
CA SER A 16 17.00 8.00 -0.58
C SER A 16 16.06 8.15 0.62
N ASN A 17 16.54 8.00 1.86
CA ASN A 17 15.69 8.20 3.03
C ASN A 17 15.19 9.65 3.12
N VAL A 18 16.09 10.60 2.87
CA VAL A 18 15.75 12.03 2.79
C VAL A 18 14.77 12.26 1.65
N GLY A 19 15.01 11.66 0.47
CA GLY A 19 14.11 11.79 -0.67
C GLY A 19 12.69 11.30 -0.38
N VAL A 20 12.55 10.12 0.22
CA VAL A 20 11.25 9.58 0.64
C VAL A 20 10.58 10.49 1.67
N ALA A 21 11.30 10.88 2.73
CA ALA A 21 10.75 11.76 3.76
C ALA A 21 10.31 13.11 3.18
N SER A 22 11.13 13.72 2.33
CA SER A 22 10.80 14.96 1.64
C SER A 22 9.58 14.78 0.73
N ALA A 23 9.48 13.69 -0.03
CA ALA A 23 8.33 13.45 -0.91
C ALA A 23 7.02 13.36 -0.11
N VAL A 24 7.03 12.63 1.00
CA VAL A 24 5.85 12.47 1.88
C VAL A 24 5.49 13.77 2.58
N LEU A 25 6.47 14.46 3.17
CA LEU A 25 6.21 15.73 3.84
C LEU A 25 5.73 16.80 2.86
N LEU A 26 6.34 16.88 1.68
CA LEU A 26 5.91 17.83 0.65
C LEU A 26 4.54 17.48 0.08
N SER A 27 4.20 16.20 -0.09
CA SER A 27 2.84 15.83 -0.52
C SER A 27 1.81 16.21 0.53
N MET A 28 2.07 15.91 1.80
CA MET A 28 1.16 16.28 2.90
C MET A 28 1.00 17.81 3.02
N LEU A 29 2.11 18.56 2.97
CA LEU A 29 2.07 20.02 3.00
C LEU A 29 1.36 20.61 1.77
N ALA A 30 1.58 20.03 0.59
CA ALA A 30 0.91 20.45 -0.63
C ALA A 30 -0.60 20.21 -0.55
N SER A 31 -1.04 19.08 0.01
CA SER A 31 -2.47 18.81 0.23
C SER A 31 -3.10 19.81 1.19
N ILE A 32 -2.44 20.10 2.31
CA ILE A 32 -2.92 21.13 3.26
C ILE A 32 -2.98 22.50 2.57
N ALA A 33 -1.94 22.89 1.83
CA ALA A 33 -1.90 24.18 1.14
C ALA A 33 -2.94 24.27 0.02
N LEU A 34 -3.20 23.17 -0.68
CA LEU A 34 -4.21 23.12 -1.73
C LEU A 34 -5.61 23.28 -1.14
N TRP A 35 -5.87 22.65 0.00
CA TRP A 35 -7.12 22.76 0.72
C TRP A 35 -7.37 24.17 1.29
N THR A 36 -6.32 24.87 1.78
CA THR A 36 -6.48 26.25 2.27
C THR A 36 -6.80 27.26 1.16
N VAL A 37 -6.39 26.97 -0.08
CA VAL A 37 -6.68 27.81 -1.25
C VAL A 37 -8.01 27.40 -1.92
N PHE A 38 -8.32 26.10 -1.93
CA PHE A 38 -9.53 25.53 -2.51
C PHE A 38 -10.22 24.58 -1.51
N PRO A 39 -11.00 25.12 -0.55
CA PRO A 39 -11.60 24.31 0.51
C PRO A 39 -12.59 23.25 0.00
N ASN A 40 -13.22 23.49 -1.15
CA ASN A 40 -14.17 22.56 -1.78
C ASN A 40 -13.49 21.49 -2.65
N ILE A 41 -12.15 21.40 -2.66
CA ILE A 41 -11.45 20.50 -3.59
C ILE A 41 -11.68 19.02 -3.30
N ASP A 42 -11.98 18.66 -2.05
CA ASP A 42 -12.45 17.32 -1.69
C ASP A 42 -13.94 17.15 -1.98
N ASP A 43 -14.80 18.07 -1.51
CA ASP A 43 -16.26 17.96 -1.67
C ASP A 43 -16.72 17.90 -3.14
N GLU A 44 -16.03 18.61 -4.06
CA GLU A 44 -16.46 18.72 -5.46
C GLU A 44 -15.66 17.84 -6.43
N ASN A 45 -14.42 17.46 -6.08
CA ASN A 45 -13.52 16.76 -7.00
C ASN A 45 -12.87 15.50 -6.43
N HIS A 46 -13.07 15.17 -5.14
CA HIS A 46 -12.50 13.99 -4.47
C HIS A 46 -10.99 13.84 -4.70
N LEU A 47 -10.26 14.94 -4.91
CA LEU A 47 -8.94 14.89 -5.54
C LEU A 47 -7.93 14.09 -4.70
N LEU A 48 -8.00 14.22 -3.37
CA LEU A 48 -7.12 13.50 -2.46
C LEU A 48 -7.41 12.00 -2.50
N GLU A 49 -8.68 11.60 -2.46
CA GLU A 49 -9.13 10.21 -2.62
C GLU A 49 -8.69 9.61 -3.98
N TRP A 50 -8.79 10.37 -5.08
CA TRP A 50 -8.30 9.91 -6.39
C TRP A 50 -6.79 9.67 -6.40
N LEU A 51 -6.01 10.54 -5.75
CA LEU A 51 -4.56 10.38 -5.65
C LEU A 51 -4.17 9.19 -4.75
N GLN A 52 -4.90 9.02 -3.66
CA GLN A 52 -4.79 7.87 -2.76
C GLN A 52 -5.05 6.55 -3.51
N ALA A 53 -6.19 6.45 -4.21
CA ALA A 53 -6.54 5.30 -5.04
C ALA A 53 -5.50 5.06 -6.15
N LEU A 54 -4.96 6.12 -6.77
CA LEU A 54 -3.89 6.01 -7.75
C LEU A 54 -2.61 5.41 -7.15
N PHE A 55 -2.15 5.89 -5.99
CA PHE A 55 -0.96 5.36 -5.34
C PHE A 55 -1.14 3.90 -4.93
N LEU A 56 -2.32 3.53 -4.42
CA LEU A 56 -2.66 2.14 -4.10
C LEU A 56 -2.68 1.26 -5.36
N ALA A 57 -3.31 1.71 -6.44
CA ALA A 57 -3.36 0.98 -7.71
C ALA A 57 -1.95 0.74 -8.29
N LEU A 58 -1.09 1.76 -8.26
CA LEU A 58 0.31 1.66 -8.67
C LEU A 58 1.09 0.69 -7.78
N ALA A 59 0.95 0.80 -6.45
CA ALA A 59 1.64 -0.07 -5.49
C ALA A 59 1.21 -1.53 -5.65
N CYS A 60 -0.09 -1.76 -5.77
CA CYS A 60 -0.69 -3.08 -6.02
C CYS A 60 -0.16 -3.66 -7.34
N THR A 61 -0.15 -2.89 -8.42
CA THR A 61 0.36 -3.32 -9.73
C THR A 61 1.85 -3.69 -9.66
N VAL A 62 2.68 -2.86 -9.04
CA VAL A 62 4.12 -3.13 -8.91
C VAL A 62 4.37 -4.41 -8.11
N HIS A 63 3.66 -4.60 -7.00
CA HIS A 63 3.76 -5.83 -6.21
C HIS A 63 3.25 -7.06 -6.96
N GLY A 64 2.12 -6.94 -7.65
CA GLY A 64 1.56 -8.01 -8.48
C GLY A 64 2.51 -8.44 -9.60
N VAL A 65 3.10 -7.47 -10.32
CA VAL A 65 4.10 -7.74 -11.37
C VAL A 65 5.34 -8.41 -10.79
N ARG A 66 5.86 -7.93 -9.66
CA ARG A 66 7.03 -8.52 -9.01
C ARG A 66 6.76 -9.94 -8.50
N ALA A 67 5.59 -10.17 -7.93
CA ALA A 67 5.16 -11.51 -7.54
C ALA A 67 5.01 -12.41 -8.77
N TRP A 68 4.43 -11.92 -9.86
CA TRP A 68 4.24 -12.68 -11.10
C TRP A 68 5.56 -13.09 -11.74
N GLN A 69 6.53 -12.18 -11.81
CA GLN A 69 7.87 -12.39 -12.37
C GLN A 69 8.77 -13.27 -11.49
N GLU A 70 8.38 -13.54 -10.25
CA GLU A 70 9.15 -14.42 -9.38
C GLU A 70 9.13 -15.87 -9.90
N THR A 71 10.32 -16.40 -10.21
CA THR A 71 10.48 -17.77 -10.70
C THR A 71 10.35 -18.78 -9.57
N ASP A 72 10.92 -18.50 -8.40
CA ASP A 72 10.78 -19.35 -7.21
C ASP A 72 9.54 -18.95 -6.39
N ARG A 73 8.43 -19.66 -6.63
CA ARG A 73 7.17 -19.53 -5.85
C ARG A 73 7.33 -19.90 -4.38
N GLN A 74 8.43 -20.54 -3.99
CA GLN A 74 8.76 -20.86 -2.61
C GLN A 74 9.72 -19.84 -1.98
N SER A 75 10.06 -18.74 -2.65
CA SER A 75 10.90 -17.70 -2.07
C SER A 75 10.14 -16.79 -1.09
N LEU A 76 10.87 -16.18 -0.16
CA LEU A 76 10.32 -15.11 0.69
C LEU A 76 9.91 -13.90 -0.14
N ARG A 77 10.63 -13.58 -1.22
CA ARG A 77 10.29 -12.47 -2.13
C ARG A 77 8.93 -12.66 -2.79
N PHE A 78 8.61 -13.88 -3.25
CA PHE A 78 7.27 -14.20 -3.76
C PHE A 78 6.20 -13.89 -2.70
N LEU A 79 6.36 -14.49 -1.52
CA LEU A 79 5.38 -14.36 -0.44
C LEU A 79 5.17 -12.90 -0.02
N MET A 80 6.26 -12.14 0.08
CA MET A 80 6.22 -10.73 0.46
C MET A 80 5.45 -9.88 -0.54
N HIS A 81 5.75 -10.01 -1.83
CA HIS A 81 5.08 -9.23 -2.87
C HIS A 81 3.64 -9.71 -3.12
N ALA A 82 3.37 -11.01 -3.06
CA ALA A 82 2.01 -11.53 -3.16
C ALA A 82 1.15 -11.09 -1.98
N GLY A 83 1.70 -11.14 -0.76
CA GLY A 83 1.03 -10.68 0.46
C GLY A 83 0.72 -9.19 0.43
N LEU A 84 1.70 -8.35 0.08
CA LEU A 84 1.49 -6.91 -0.05
C LEU A 84 0.54 -6.56 -1.20
N CYS A 85 0.62 -7.26 -2.34
CA CYS A 85 -0.33 -7.07 -3.44
C CYS A 85 -1.77 -7.32 -2.98
N ALA A 86 -2.02 -8.43 -2.26
CA ALA A 86 -3.34 -8.77 -1.76
C ALA A 86 -3.85 -7.75 -0.73
N LEU A 87 -2.98 -7.33 0.21
CA LEU A 87 -3.32 -6.32 1.22
C LEU A 87 -3.69 -4.97 0.58
N LEU A 88 -2.86 -4.49 -0.35
CA LEU A 88 -3.08 -3.21 -1.02
C LEU A 88 -4.27 -3.24 -1.98
N PHE A 89 -4.58 -4.41 -2.55
CA PHE A 89 -5.80 -4.59 -3.32
C PHE A 89 -7.04 -4.41 -2.44
N GLY A 90 -7.03 -4.92 -1.20
CA GLY A 90 -8.09 -4.67 -0.23
C GLY A 90 -8.27 -3.19 0.11
N PHE A 91 -7.18 -2.47 0.34
CA PHE A 91 -7.23 -1.01 0.55
C PHE A 91 -7.75 -0.28 -0.69
N LEU A 92 -7.32 -0.69 -1.90
CA LEU A 92 -7.83 -0.08 -3.14
C LEU A 92 -9.34 -0.28 -3.31
N LEU A 93 -9.87 -1.46 -2.98
CA LEU A 93 -11.31 -1.71 -3.04
C LEU A 93 -12.10 -0.86 -2.02
N ARG A 94 -11.45 -0.50 -0.90
CA ARG A 94 -12.03 0.42 0.09
C ARG A 94 -12.04 1.86 -0.44
N GLU A 95 -10.95 2.33 -1.04
CA GLU A 95 -10.85 3.72 -1.53
C GLU A 95 -11.61 4.01 -2.81
N LEU A 96 -11.85 3.01 -3.67
CA LEU A 96 -12.54 3.24 -4.93
C LEU A 96 -14.04 3.53 -4.78
N ASP A 97 -14.61 3.42 -3.57
CA ASP A 97 -16.04 3.58 -3.25
C ASP A 97 -16.96 3.21 -4.43
N ILE A 98 -16.90 1.93 -4.81
CA ILE A 98 -17.51 1.40 -6.05
C ILE A 98 -19.03 1.60 -6.02
N ASP A 99 -19.61 1.70 -4.83
CA ASP A 99 -20.99 2.01 -4.52
C ASP A 99 -21.42 3.37 -5.10
N GLN A 100 -20.48 4.32 -5.22
CA GLN A 100 -20.72 5.66 -5.77
C GLN A 100 -20.63 5.72 -7.31
N PHE A 101 -20.24 4.64 -8.00
CA PHE A 101 -20.07 4.64 -9.47
C PHE A 101 -21.40 4.63 -10.24
N GLY A 102 -22.52 4.61 -9.52
CA GLY A 102 -23.86 4.83 -10.05
C GLY A 102 -24.88 3.80 -9.56
N THR A 103 -26.14 4.02 -9.90
CA THR A 103 -27.26 3.20 -9.41
C THR A 103 -27.41 1.84 -10.12
N ALA A 104 -26.52 1.53 -11.06
CA ALA A 104 -26.59 0.30 -11.82
C ALA A 104 -26.23 -0.91 -10.92
N PRO A 105 -27.06 -1.98 -10.91
CA PRO A 105 -26.83 -3.15 -10.06
C PRO A 105 -25.52 -3.89 -10.36
N VAL A 106 -24.91 -3.62 -11.53
CA VAL A 106 -23.62 -4.18 -11.92
C VAL A 106 -22.48 -3.76 -10.98
N TRP A 107 -22.49 -2.53 -10.46
CA TRP A 107 -21.44 -2.03 -9.57
C TRP A 107 -21.45 -2.75 -8.23
N ALA A 108 -22.63 -2.88 -7.62
CA ALA A 108 -22.81 -3.63 -6.38
C ALA A 108 -22.46 -5.13 -6.53
N GLN A 109 -22.70 -5.72 -7.70
CA GLN A 109 -22.29 -7.10 -7.98
C GLN A 109 -20.78 -7.22 -8.17
N LEU A 110 -20.17 -6.25 -8.88
CA LEU A 110 -18.74 -6.20 -9.10
C LEU A 110 -17.98 -6.05 -7.78
N GLU A 111 -18.37 -5.09 -6.94
CA GLU A 111 -17.77 -4.86 -5.63
C GLU A 111 -17.79 -6.14 -4.78
N LYS A 112 -18.96 -6.80 -4.68
CA LYS A 112 -19.08 -8.09 -3.98
C LYS A 112 -18.16 -9.16 -4.55
N ALA A 113 -18.11 -9.29 -5.88
CA ALA A 113 -17.24 -10.26 -6.52
C ALA A 113 -15.76 -9.99 -6.24
N LEU A 114 -15.33 -8.72 -6.26
CA LEU A 114 -13.96 -8.31 -5.97
C LEU A 114 -13.60 -8.55 -4.50
N ARG A 115 -14.49 -8.24 -3.55
CA ARG A 115 -14.28 -8.54 -2.11
C ARG A 115 -14.20 -10.05 -1.84
N VAL A 116 -15.03 -10.86 -2.49
CA VAL A 116 -14.94 -12.33 -2.39
C VAL A 116 -13.62 -12.83 -2.97
N LEU A 117 -13.20 -12.32 -4.13
CA LEU A 117 -11.93 -12.67 -4.76
C LEU A 117 -10.74 -12.31 -3.85
N GLU A 118 -10.74 -11.10 -3.28
CA GLU A 118 -9.73 -10.64 -2.32
C GLU A 118 -9.63 -11.61 -1.13
N LEU A 119 -10.77 -11.94 -0.50
CA LEU A 119 -10.82 -12.88 0.62
C LEU A 119 -10.23 -14.24 0.25
N LEU A 120 -10.57 -14.78 -0.93
CA LEU A 120 -10.03 -16.04 -1.41
C LEU A 120 -8.50 -15.98 -1.63
N ILE A 121 -7.99 -14.86 -2.14
CA ILE A 121 -6.55 -14.62 -2.29
C ILE A 121 -5.87 -14.59 -0.93
N LEU A 122 -6.41 -13.85 0.05
CA LEU A 122 -5.88 -13.77 1.41
C LEU A 122 -5.88 -15.14 2.09
N ILE A 123 -6.96 -15.91 1.98
CA ILE A 123 -7.04 -17.28 2.50
C ILE A 123 -5.96 -18.17 1.86
N ARG A 124 -5.79 -18.09 0.53
CA ARG A 124 -4.77 -18.87 -0.18
C ARG A 124 -3.35 -18.51 0.28
N ILE A 125 -3.06 -17.22 0.48
CA ILE A 125 -1.78 -16.75 1.01
C ILE A 125 -1.58 -17.24 2.44
N LEU A 126 -2.61 -17.21 3.28
CA LEU A 126 -2.55 -17.69 4.66
C LEU A 126 -2.27 -19.20 4.71
N ILE A 127 -2.97 -20.01 3.91
CA ILE A 127 -2.72 -21.46 3.78
C ILE A 127 -1.29 -21.73 3.32
N PHE A 128 -0.76 -20.91 2.40
CA PHE A 128 0.61 -21.02 1.93
C PHE A 128 1.62 -20.63 3.02
N PHE A 129 1.34 -19.56 3.77
CA PHE A 129 2.20 -19.01 4.81
C PHE A 129 2.26 -19.88 6.07
N ALA A 130 1.12 -20.37 6.56
CA ALA A 130 1.00 -21.08 7.83
C ALA A 130 2.05 -22.19 8.06
N PRO A 131 2.27 -23.15 7.13
CA PRO A 131 3.29 -24.19 7.33
C PRO A 131 4.74 -23.66 7.22
N ARG A 132 4.94 -22.44 6.71
CA ARG A 132 6.23 -21.79 6.50
C ARG A 132 6.53 -20.73 7.55
N ALA A 133 5.57 -20.39 8.41
CA ALA A 133 5.64 -19.31 9.39
C ALA A 133 6.93 -19.39 10.22
N ARG A 134 7.27 -20.57 10.76
CA ARG A 134 8.50 -20.77 11.54
C ARG A 134 9.78 -20.37 10.79
N LYS A 135 9.86 -20.63 9.48
CA LYS A 135 11.03 -20.22 8.67
C LYS A 135 11.03 -18.73 8.37
N VAL A 136 9.86 -18.14 8.13
CA VAL A 136 9.74 -16.70 7.94
C VAL A 136 10.18 -15.98 9.21
N PHE A 137 9.67 -16.40 10.37
CA PHE A 137 10.06 -15.82 11.67
C PHE A 137 11.53 -16.05 12.02
N ALA A 138 12.15 -17.15 11.57
CA ALA A 138 13.60 -17.35 11.72
C ALA A 138 14.43 -16.27 10.99
N HIS A 139 13.86 -15.58 10.00
CA HIS A 139 14.49 -14.49 9.26
C HIS A 139 13.89 -13.11 9.62
N ALA A 140 13.16 -13.00 10.74
CA ALA A 140 12.48 -11.78 11.14
C ALA A 140 13.41 -10.55 11.18
N GLY A 141 14.62 -10.68 11.75
CA GLY A 141 15.57 -9.58 11.81
C GLY A 141 15.99 -9.06 10.41
N LEU A 142 16.10 -9.95 9.43
CA LEU A 142 16.34 -9.53 8.06
C LEU A 142 15.08 -8.87 7.47
N ILE A 143 13.90 -9.46 7.67
CA ILE A 143 12.63 -8.92 7.17
C ILE A 143 12.41 -7.49 7.70
N PHE A 144 12.57 -7.26 8.99
CA PHE A 144 12.37 -5.95 9.60
C PHE A 144 13.44 -4.92 9.23
N SER A 145 14.62 -5.34 8.79
CA SER A 145 15.65 -4.42 8.27
C SER A 145 15.47 -4.10 6.79
N MET A 146 14.58 -4.80 6.06
CA MET A 146 14.28 -4.48 4.67
C MET A 146 13.52 -3.16 4.58
N ARG A 147 13.97 -2.30 3.66
CA ARG A 147 13.35 -0.99 3.43
C ARG A 147 11.86 -1.08 3.11
N ILE A 148 11.47 -2.03 2.28
CA ILE A 148 10.06 -2.29 1.95
C ILE A 148 9.22 -2.51 3.23
N THR A 149 9.71 -3.30 4.19
CA THR A 149 9.03 -3.53 5.48
C THR A 149 8.97 -2.26 6.32
N ILE A 150 10.07 -1.51 6.40
CA ILE A 150 10.14 -0.26 7.18
C ILE A 150 9.15 0.77 6.62
N LEU A 151 9.16 1.00 5.30
CA LEU A 151 8.26 1.95 4.66
C LEU A 151 6.80 1.50 4.76
N THR A 152 6.51 0.21 4.59
CA THR A 152 5.16 -0.31 4.81
C THR A 152 4.70 -0.13 6.26
N ALA A 153 5.57 -0.36 7.24
CA ALA A 153 5.24 -0.16 8.65
C ALA A 153 4.96 1.31 8.96
N ILE A 154 5.79 2.24 8.46
CA ILE A 154 5.55 3.68 8.63
C ILE A 154 4.25 4.10 7.92
N GLY A 155 3.99 3.60 6.71
CA GLY A 155 2.73 3.84 6.01
C GLY A 155 1.52 3.37 6.83
N GLY A 156 1.58 2.15 7.37
CA GLY A 156 0.53 1.65 8.27
C GLY A 156 0.37 2.48 9.55
N LEU A 157 1.45 3.00 10.11
CA LEU A 157 1.38 3.92 11.26
C LEU A 157 0.72 5.25 10.89
N LEU A 158 0.95 5.78 9.68
CA LEU A 158 0.26 6.98 9.20
C LEU A 158 -1.24 6.72 9.01
N MET A 159 -1.65 5.57 8.47
CA MET A 159 -3.07 5.21 8.39
C MET A 159 -3.72 5.18 9.79
N VAL A 160 -3.04 4.55 10.76
CA VAL A 160 -3.51 4.54 12.16
C VAL A 160 -3.53 5.94 12.77
N ALA A 161 -2.63 6.82 12.38
CA ALA A 161 -2.62 8.22 12.82
C ALA A 161 -3.76 9.05 12.20
N GLY A 162 -4.31 8.65 11.05
CA GLY A 162 -5.52 9.22 10.45
C GLY A 162 -6.80 8.80 11.19
N TRP A 163 -6.83 7.61 11.78
CA TRP A 163 -8.01 7.04 12.46
C TRP A 163 -8.70 7.94 13.53
N PRO A 164 -7.97 8.69 14.39
CA PRO A 164 -8.61 9.61 15.33
C PRO A 164 -9.43 10.72 14.67
N PHE A 165 -9.10 11.09 13.43
CA PHE A 165 -9.82 12.10 12.65
C PHE A 165 -11.13 11.52 12.09
N ASP A 166 -11.07 10.34 11.44
CA ASP A 166 -12.24 9.54 11.00
C ASP A 166 -13.25 9.35 12.15
N LYS A 167 -12.76 8.88 13.31
CA LYS A 167 -13.61 8.59 14.47
C LYS A 167 -13.99 9.80 15.31
N LYS A 168 -13.68 11.02 14.84
CA LYS A 168 -14.00 12.28 15.52
C LYS A 168 -13.61 12.26 17.01
N VAL A 169 -12.47 11.64 17.31
CA VAL A 169 -11.95 11.51 18.68
C VAL A 169 -11.59 12.88 19.24
N PHE A 170 -11.17 13.80 18.38
CA PHE A 170 -10.93 15.20 18.73
C PHE A 170 -12.23 15.98 18.85
N HIS A 171 -12.85 15.92 20.02
CA HIS A 171 -14.07 16.66 20.32
C HIS A 171 -13.88 18.17 20.14
N GLY A 172 -14.79 18.81 19.41
CA GLY A 172 -14.76 20.25 19.14
C GLY A 172 -13.97 20.67 17.89
N MET A 173 -13.36 19.72 17.16
CA MET A 173 -12.79 19.96 15.85
C MET A 173 -13.91 20.09 14.80
N PRO A 174 -13.90 21.12 13.93
CA PRO A 174 -14.83 21.19 12.81
C PRO A 174 -14.63 20.02 11.84
N ASP A 175 -15.73 19.49 11.31
CA ASP A 175 -15.74 18.32 10.42
C ASP A 175 -14.80 18.46 9.21
N ALA A 176 -14.72 19.66 8.65
CA ALA A 176 -13.82 19.99 7.54
C ALA A 176 -12.33 19.76 7.86
N TYR A 177 -11.89 20.07 9.08
CA TYR A 177 -10.50 19.83 9.50
C TYR A 177 -10.27 18.38 9.91
N ALA A 178 -11.31 17.69 10.39
CA ALA A 178 -11.22 16.25 10.65
C ALA A 178 -11.03 15.49 9.32
N LEU A 179 -11.87 15.77 8.31
CA LEU A 179 -11.72 15.20 6.97
C LEU A 179 -10.34 15.48 6.39
N LEU A 180 -9.89 16.75 6.37
CA LEU A 180 -8.55 17.08 5.88
C LEU A 180 -7.44 16.32 6.62
N GLY A 181 -7.56 16.16 7.93
CA GLY A 181 -6.60 15.42 8.73
C GLY A 181 -6.49 13.97 8.28
N GLU A 182 -7.63 13.29 8.16
CA GLU A 182 -7.73 11.91 7.64
C GLU A 182 -7.09 11.79 6.26
N GLU A 183 -7.55 12.59 5.30
CA GLU A 183 -7.12 12.56 3.89
C GLU A 183 -5.60 12.78 3.72
N VAL A 184 -5.02 13.69 4.52
CA VAL A 184 -3.58 13.99 4.47
C VAL A 184 -2.74 12.84 5.02
N PHE A 185 -3.19 12.20 6.12
CA PHE A 185 -2.50 11.05 6.68
C PHE A 185 -2.59 9.83 5.76
N GLU A 186 -3.75 9.58 5.17
CA GLU A 186 -3.96 8.47 4.24
C GLU A 186 -3.18 8.67 2.93
N LEU A 187 -3.15 9.89 2.38
CA LEU A 187 -2.31 10.19 1.21
C LEU A 187 -0.83 9.95 1.49
N GLY A 188 -0.33 10.41 2.65
CA GLY A 188 1.05 10.17 3.07
C GLY A 188 1.34 8.67 3.23
N ALA A 189 0.39 7.93 3.80
CA ALA A 189 0.49 6.48 3.94
C ALA A 189 0.58 5.76 2.59
N TYR A 190 -0.34 6.06 1.66
CA TYR A 190 -0.42 5.37 0.38
C TYR A 190 0.75 5.71 -0.54
N LEU A 191 1.26 6.95 -0.48
CA LEU A 191 2.52 7.30 -1.11
C LEU A 191 3.69 6.47 -0.56
N LEU A 192 3.78 6.27 0.76
CA LEU A 192 4.79 5.40 1.36
C LEU A 192 4.65 3.94 0.91
N LEU A 193 3.43 3.41 0.81
CA LEU A 193 3.18 2.05 0.31
C LEU A 193 3.61 1.91 -1.15
N PHE A 194 3.36 2.92 -1.98
CA PHE A 194 3.88 2.98 -3.34
C PHE A 194 5.41 3.01 -3.38
N LEU A 195 6.07 3.85 -2.59
CA LEU A 195 7.53 3.92 -2.52
C LEU A 195 8.15 2.61 -1.96
N ALA A 196 7.44 1.94 -1.04
CA ALA A 196 7.80 0.61 -0.55
C ALA A 196 7.77 -0.42 -1.69
N SER A 197 6.78 -0.35 -2.59
CA SER A 197 6.67 -1.25 -3.74
C SER A 197 7.86 -1.17 -4.70
N LEU A 198 8.51 0.00 -4.78
CA LEU A 198 9.68 0.27 -5.60
C LEU A 198 11.01 -0.11 -4.94
N SER A 199 11.00 -0.43 -3.64
CA SER A 199 12.21 -0.71 -2.86
C SER A 199 12.89 -2.01 -3.30
N ASP A 200 14.19 -2.16 -3.00
CA ASP A 200 14.89 -3.42 -3.26
C ASP A 200 14.40 -4.55 -2.33
N SER A 201 14.21 -5.73 -2.91
CA SER A 201 13.80 -6.95 -2.23
C SER A 201 14.72 -8.14 -2.56
N SER A 202 15.90 -7.87 -3.14
CA SER A 202 16.88 -8.88 -3.54
C SER A 202 17.31 -9.81 -2.40
N ALA A 203 17.40 -9.30 -1.17
CA ALA A 203 17.70 -10.09 0.02
C ALA A 203 16.64 -11.16 0.29
N ALA A 204 15.35 -10.84 0.09
CA ALA A 204 14.25 -11.80 0.24
C ALA A 204 14.28 -12.90 -0.83
N ALA A 205 14.83 -12.62 -2.02
CA ALA A 205 14.95 -13.59 -3.11
C ALA A 205 15.86 -14.77 -2.75
N ARG A 206 16.83 -14.54 -1.85
CA ARG A 206 17.82 -15.54 -1.44
C ARG A 206 17.29 -16.53 -0.39
N ILE A 207 16.11 -16.25 0.19
CA ILE A 207 15.52 -17.08 1.24
C ILE A 207 14.49 -18.01 0.61
N SER A 208 14.82 -19.30 0.56
CA SER A 208 13.87 -20.33 0.18
C SER A 208 13.05 -20.81 1.38
N LEU A 209 11.74 -20.86 1.21
CA LEU A 209 10.78 -21.39 2.17
C LEU A 209 10.45 -22.86 1.90
N ALA A 210 10.96 -23.44 0.81
CA ALA A 210 10.73 -24.83 0.43
C ALA A 210 11.12 -25.79 1.57
N PRO A 211 10.30 -26.80 1.91
CA PRO A 211 10.61 -27.77 2.96
C PRO A 211 11.99 -28.41 2.71
N LYS A 212 12.79 -28.59 3.77
CA LYS A 212 14.07 -29.29 3.64
C LYS A 212 13.74 -30.71 3.16
N LYS A 213 14.28 -31.14 2.02
CA LYS A 213 14.24 -32.56 1.64
C LYS A 213 14.91 -33.34 2.77
N LYS A 214 14.23 -34.33 3.36
CA LYS A 214 14.89 -35.29 4.24
C LYS A 214 15.96 -35.99 3.39
N PRO A 215 17.22 -36.13 3.86
CA PRO A 215 18.15 -37.04 3.22
C PRO A 215 17.51 -38.43 3.23
N ALA A 216 17.55 -39.09 2.07
CA ALA A 216 17.10 -40.46 1.89
C ALA A 216 17.93 -41.43 2.72
#